data_AF-A0AAD7PSV9-F1
#
_entry.id   AF-A0AAD7PSV9-F1
#
_cell.length_a   1.000
_cell.length_b   1.000
_cell.length_c   1.000
_cell.angle_alpha   90.00
_cell.angle_beta   90.00
_cell.angle_gamma   90.00
#
_symmetry.space_group_name_H-M   'P 1'
#
loop_
_entity.id
_entity.type
_entity.pdbx_description
1 polymer ?
#
loop_
_entity_poly.entity_id
_entity_poly.type
_entity_poly.pdbx_seq_one_letter_code
_entity_poly.pdbx_strand_id
1 'polypeptide(L)'
;MSSERFLPRSANRMFHSTGMKTMGGHGHDEPYYLHAKHMYNLDRMKNQKLTMTLGVFTAFSVGVAVPVYAVIFQQKKRASV
;
A
#
# COMPACT_ATOMS: atom_id res chain seq x y z
N MET A 1 -60.80 -18.56 7.52
CA MET A 1 -59.61 -18.71 6.64
C MET A 1 -58.68 -17.55 7.03
N SER A 2 -57.42 -17.68 7.45
CA SER A 2 -56.42 -18.74 7.35
C SER A 2 -55.51 -18.65 8.59
N SER A 3 -55.17 -19.79 9.20
CA SER A 3 -54.25 -19.84 10.34
C SER A 3 -52.81 -19.73 9.85
N GLU A 4 -52.10 -18.66 10.21
CA GLU A 4 -50.66 -18.55 9.94
C GLU A 4 -49.90 -19.60 10.78
N ARG A 5 -49.38 -20.63 10.10
CA ARG A 5 -48.46 -21.59 10.69
C ARG A 5 -47.05 -21.04 10.53
N PHE A 6 -46.48 -20.50 11.61
CA PHE A 6 -45.07 -20.18 11.70
C PHE A 6 -44.27 -21.48 11.63
N LEU A 7 -43.80 -21.85 10.44
CA LEU A 7 -42.80 -22.90 10.28
C LEU A 7 -41.44 -22.31 10.68
N PRO A 8 -40.75 -22.84 11.71
CA PRO A 8 -39.39 -22.43 11.99
C PRO A 8 -38.50 -22.90 10.84
N ARG A 9 -37.92 -21.95 10.09
CA ARG A 9 -36.85 -22.25 9.14
C ARG A 9 -35.73 -22.94 9.91
N SER A 10 -35.37 -24.16 9.53
CA SER A 10 -34.24 -24.89 10.12
C SER A 10 -32.98 -24.05 9.93
N ALA A 11 -32.53 -23.39 10.99
CA ALA A 11 -31.27 -22.69 11.01
C ALA A 11 -30.18 -23.74 11.23
N ASN A 12 -29.47 -24.10 10.17
CA ASN A 12 -28.22 -24.83 10.29
C ASN A 12 -27.25 -23.94 11.07
N ARG A 13 -27.17 -24.15 12.39
CA ARG A 13 -26.11 -23.60 13.23
C ARG A 13 -24.83 -24.33 12.81
N MET A 14 -24.17 -23.81 11.78
CA MET A 14 -22.84 -24.24 11.37
C MET A 14 -21.91 -23.87 12.52
N PHE A 15 -21.53 -24.85 13.32
CA PHE A 15 -20.52 -24.69 14.35
C PHE A 15 -19.22 -24.32 13.64
N HIS A 16 -18.88 -23.03 13.66
CA HIS A 16 -17.57 -22.56 13.23
C HIS A 16 -16.58 -22.97 14.32
N SER A 17 -16.17 -24.24 14.28
CA SER A 17 -15.00 -24.68 15.02
C SER A 17 -13.82 -23.99 14.37
N THR A 18 -13.30 -22.94 15.01
CA THR A 18 -11.95 -22.46 14.74
C THR A 18 -10.99 -23.55 15.21
N GLY A 19 -10.87 -24.59 14.39
CA GLY A 19 -9.84 -25.60 14.54
C GLY A 19 -8.52 -24.87 14.62
N MET A 20 -7.85 -24.99 15.77
CA MET A 20 -6.50 -24.53 16.01
C MET A 20 -5.66 -24.95 14.81
N LYS A 21 -5.29 -24.00 13.94
CA LYS A 21 -4.34 -24.25 12.87
C LYS A 21 -3.05 -24.66 13.56
N THR A 22 -2.65 -25.91 13.35
CA THR A 22 -1.34 -26.44 13.74
C THR A 22 -0.26 -25.45 13.30
N MET A 23 0.36 -24.78 14.27
CA MET A 23 1.55 -23.97 14.06
C MET A 23 2.72 -24.94 13.91
N GLY A 24 2.89 -25.46 12.70
CA GLY A 24 3.89 -26.49 12.40
C GLY A 24 4.03 -26.66 10.90
N GLY A 25 4.75 -25.72 10.28
CA GLY A 25 5.15 -25.79 8.89
C GLY A 25 6.53 -25.15 8.74
N HIS A 26 7.48 -25.94 8.28
CA HIS A 26 8.88 -25.61 8.02
C HIS A 26 8.99 -24.39 7.07
N GLY A 27 9.14 -23.19 7.65
CA GLY A 27 9.23 -21.91 6.95
C GLY A 27 10.63 -21.68 6.38
N HIS A 28 10.92 -22.29 5.24
CA HIS A 28 12.14 -22.03 4.47
C HIS A 28 11.86 -21.39 3.11
N ASP A 29 10.70 -20.75 2.93
CA ASP A 29 10.35 -19.98 1.72
C ASP A 29 9.62 -18.66 2.04
N GLU A 30 9.70 -18.18 3.27
CA GLU A 30 9.18 -16.85 3.62
C GLU A 30 10.14 -15.77 3.12
N PRO A 31 9.66 -14.78 2.33
CA PRO A 31 10.54 -13.80 1.72
C PRO A 31 11.29 -13.04 2.82
N TYR A 32 12.60 -12.86 2.64
CA TYR A 32 13.50 -12.20 3.61
C TYR A 32 12.95 -10.87 4.20
N TYR A 33 12.07 -10.18 3.47
CA TYR A 33 11.39 -8.97 3.90
C TYR A 33 10.35 -9.19 5.03
N LEU A 34 9.74 -10.38 5.13
CA LEU A 34 8.68 -10.68 6.10
C LEU A 34 9.20 -10.79 7.55
N HIS A 35 10.42 -11.29 7.73
CA HIS A 35 11.08 -11.44 9.03
C HIS A 35 12.32 -10.54 9.20
N ALA A 36 12.44 -9.50 8.38
CA ALA A 36 13.57 -8.57 8.48
C ALA A 36 13.55 -7.84 9.82
N LYS A 37 14.69 -7.82 10.52
CA LYS A 37 14.86 -7.07 11.79
C LYS A 37 14.63 -5.55 11.63
N HIS A 38 14.89 -5.02 10.44
CA HIS A 38 14.72 -3.61 10.10
C HIS A 38 13.70 -3.48 8.97
N MET A 39 12.78 -2.53 9.10
CA MET A 39 11.70 -2.30 8.11
C MET A 39 12.23 -1.92 6.72
N TYR A 40 13.36 -1.22 6.67
CA TYR A 40 14.02 -0.85 5.43
C TYR A 40 15.40 -1.50 5.37
N ASN A 41 15.67 -2.22 4.28
CA ASN A 41 17.01 -2.72 3.98
C ASN A 41 17.61 -1.91 2.83
N LEU A 42 18.08 -0.70 3.16
CA LEU A 42 18.67 0.22 2.20
C LEU A 42 20.04 -0.28 1.71
N ASP A 43 20.80 -0.97 2.56
CA ASP A 43 22.15 -1.44 2.23
C ASP A 43 22.16 -2.58 1.21
N ARG A 44 21.05 -3.32 1.07
CA ARG A 44 20.88 -4.34 0.03
C ARG A 44 20.35 -3.78 -1.29
N MET A 45 20.14 -2.47 -1.39
CA MET A 45 19.68 -1.83 -2.62
C MET A 45 20.81 -1.73 -3.64
N LYS A 46 20.61 -2.29 -4.83
CA LYS A 46 21.58 -2.17 -5.93
C LYS A 46 21.75 -0.70 -6.32
N ASN A 47 23.00 -0.25 -6.45
CA ASN A 47 23.34 1.14 -6.76
C ASN A 47 22.73 2.18 -5.80
N GLN A 48 22.61 1.84 -4.50
CA GLN A 48 21.98 2.65 -3.45
C GLN A 48 22.35 4.14 -3.52
N LYS A 49 23.63 4.48 -3.60
CA LYS A 49 24.09 5.88 -3.67
C LYS A 49 23.50 6.60 -4.87
N LEU A 50 23.58 5.99 -6.05
CA LEU A 50 23.04 6.57 -7.29
C LEU A 50 21.53 6.75 -7.20
N THR A 51 20.79 5.75 -6.70
CA THR A 51 19.33 5.85 -6.63
C THR A 51 18.87 6.88 -5.60
N MET A 52 19.57 6.99 -4.45
CA MET A 52 19.26 8.01 -3.46
C MET A 52 19.56 9.41 -3.99
N THR A 53 20.70 9.62 -4.63
CA THR A 53 21.03 10.93 -5.21
C THR A 53 20.07 11.33 -6.32
N LEU A 54 19.69 10.39 -7.20
CA LEU A 54 18.71 10.63 -8.24
C LEU A 54 17.33 10.94 -7.64
N GLY A 55 16.90 10.17 -6.64
CA GLY A 55 15.62 10.40 -5.96
C GLY A 55 15.54 11.79 -5.33
N VAL A 56 16.58 12.21 -4.61
CA VAL A 56 16.66 13.56 -4.01
C VAL A 56 16.69 14.63 -5.10
N PHE A 57 17.49 14.45 -6.15
CA PHE A 57 17.60 15.42 -7.23
C PHE A 57 16.28 15.60 -7.98
N THR A 58 15.56 14.51 -8.25
CA THR A 58 14.25 14.55 -8.90
C THR A 58 13.23 15.26 -8.01
N ALA A 59 13.14 14.91 -6.72
CA ALA A 59 12.22 15.56 -5.80
C ALA A 59 12.47 17.07 -5.69
N PHE A 60 13.74 17.46 -5.56
CA PHE A 60 14.15 18.87 -5.54
C PHE A 60 13.79 19.58 -6.85
N SER A 61 14.11 18.97 -7.99
CA SER A 61 13.84 19.54 -9.31
C SER A 61 12.34 19.80 -9.51
N VAL A 62 11.47 18.87 -9.11
CA VAL A 62 10.02 19.06 -9.17
C VAL A 62 9.57 20.18 -8.24
N GLY A 63 10.12 20.23 -7.02
CA GLY A 63 9.83 21.28 -6.04
C GLY A 63 10.12 22.70 -6.53
N VAL A 64 11.14 22.87 -7.38
CA VAL A 64 11.51 24.18 -7.97
C VAL A 64 10.83 24.41 -9.32
N ALA A 65 10.73 23.41 -10.17
CA ALA A 65 10.22 23.56 -11.53
C ALA A 65 8.73 23.95 -11.55
N VAL A 66 7.91 23.34 -10.68
CA VAL A 66 6.47 23.62 -10.59
C VAL A 66 6.17 25.09 -10.31
N PRO A 67 6.69 25.72 -9.23
CA PRO A 67 6.41 27.13 -8.95
C PRO A 67 6.96 28.08 -10.02
N VAL A 68 8.15 27.81 -10.58
CA VAL A 68 8.70 28.62 -11.68
C VAL A 68 7.80 28.58 -12.91
N TYR A 69 7.35 27.38 -13.29
CA TYR A 69 6.43 27.21 -14.41
C TYR A 69 5.09 27.92 -14.15
N ALA A 70 4.57 27.83 -12.93
CA ALA A 70 3.34 28.52 -12.55
C ALA A 70 3.45 30.04 -12.71
N VAL A 71 4.58 30.64 -12.31
CA VAL A 71 4.83 32.08 -12.51
C VAL A 71 4.91 32.44 -13.99
N ILE A 72 5.68 31.67 -14.79
CA ILE A 72 5.80 31.90 -16.24
C ILE A 72 4.42 31.82 -16.91
N PHE A 73 3.62 30.82 -16.54
CA PHE A 73 2.27 30.65 -17.07
C PHE A 73 1.37 31.85 -16.72
N GLN A 74 1.43 32.34 -15.49
CA GLN A 74 0.67 33.53 -15.06
C GLN A 74 1.12 34.81 -15.79
N GLN A 75 2.43 35.00 -15.97
CA GLN A 75 2.96 36.14 -16.70
C GLN A 75 2.54 36.10 -18.18
N LYS A 76 2.58 34.93 -18.83
CA LYS A 76 2.11 34.75 -20.21
C LYS A 76 0.62 35.11 -20.36
N LYS A 77 -0.23 34.71 -19.41
CA LYS A 77 -1.66 35.08 -19.42
C LYS A 77 -1.91 36.58 -19.23
N ARG A 78 -1.02 37.27 -18.49
CA ARG A 78 -1.13 38.72 -18.27
C ARG A 78 -0.61 39.54 -19.44
N ALA A 79 0.45 39.08 -20.11
CA ALA A 79 1.01 39.76 -21.28
C ALA A 79 0.14 39.61 -22.55
N SER A 80 -0.84 38.71 -22.55
CA SER A 80 -1.81 38.52 -23.62
C SER A 80 -3.10 39.33 -23.46
N VAL A 81 -3.17 40.21 -22.44
CA VAL A 81 -4.26 41.18 -22.19
C VAL A 81 -3.69 42.57 -22.41
#